data_AF-A0A7W0RJD5-F1
#
_entry.id   AF-A0A7W0RJD5-F1
#
_cell.length_a   1.000
_cell.length_b   1.000
_cell.length_c   1.000
_cell.angle_alpha   90.00
_cell.angle_beta   90.00
_cell.angle_gamma   90.00
#
_symmetry.space_group_name_H-M   'P 1'
#
loop_
_entity.id
_entity.type
_entity.pdbx_description
1 polymer ?
#
loop_
_entity_poly.entity_id
_entity_poly.type
_entity_poly.pdbx_seq_one_letter_code
_entity_poly.pdbx_strand_id
1 'polypeptide(L)'
;MPSREVPRTWDGLEIALDDPPGCAVVVRRPGPAGHPEFLLLHRNAEGADYEGDWAWTSPAGCRQPGEAVYPSALRELAEEAGITGRLPWAVDMGRRSGGGGSWAVFALDVQGDTEVELVDPEHDRFEWLSAEQAMRRVRPSFVAQAQIERVSHIGLAAPRFRPMAETDFADVARWRTAPHVREWFHGELIDEATVAARFAPRLAGDVPTRMWVVEIGDAAVGYLQDYRVSDHPDAVKTRDMEAVGFDYLIGAPDLVGKALGTRMVWEFCRDVLARDYPDAPRFIACPSHRNGRSRRVLAKCGFSEGLWIDEPAAPGRVPDTEVVCTLDVRHWFG
;
A
#
# COMPACT_ATOMS: atom_id res chain seq x y z
N MET A 1 -9.48 -34.10 -14.68
CA MET A 1 -8.25 -33.47 -14.19
C MET A 1 -8.00 -34.02 -12.79
N PRO A 2 -6.80 -34.46 -12.41
CA PRO A 2 -6.56 -34.88 -11.04
C PRO A 2 -6.87 -33.70 -10.11
N SER A 3 -7.70 -33.93 -9.09
CA SER A 3 -8.01 -32.92 -8.08
C SER A 3 -6.70 -32.46 -7.45
N ARG A 4 -6.34 -31.19 -7.65
CA ARG A 4 -5.20 -30.60 -6.96
C ARG A 4 -5.52 -30.67 -5.47
N GLU A 5 -4.70 -31.35 -4.69
CA GLU A 5 -4.87 -31.49 -3.24
C GLU A 5 -4.91 -30.07 -2.65
N VAL A 6 -5.96 -29.78 -1.87
CA VAL A 6 -6.14 -28.45 -1.26
C VAL A 6 -5.12 -28.32 -0.13
N PRO A 7 -4.21 -27.33 -0.17
CA PRO A 7 -3.26 -27.12 0.91
C PRO A 7 -4.02 -26.81 2.20
N ARG A 8 -3.51 -27.33 3.32
CA ARG A 8 -4.12 -27.16 4.64
C ARG A 8 -3.12 -26.59 5.64
N THR A 9 -3.62 -25.82 6.59
CA THR A 9 -2.88 -25.39 7.78
C THR A 9 -2.54 -26.60 8.66
N TRP A 10 -1.70 -26.40 9.68
CA TRP A 10 -1.24 -27.46 10.57
C TRP A 10 -2.40 -28.11 11.37
N ASP A 11 -3.47 -27.36 11.62
CA ASP A 11 -4.71 -27.78 12.27
C ASP A 11 -5.80 -28.27 11.28
N GLY A 12 -5.51 -28.28 9.97
CA GLY A 12 -6.35 -28.91 8.95
C GLY A 12 -7.33 -28.00 8.21
N LEU A 13 -7.30 -26.67 8.43
CA LEU A 13 -8.11 -25.70 7.69
C LEU A 13 -7.60 -25.54 6.26
N GLU A 14 -8.50 -25.28 5.31
CA GLU A 14 -8.13 -25.08 3.91
C GLU A 14 -7.45 -23.72 3.70
N ILE A 15 -6.44 -23.69 2.83
CA ILE A 15 -5.70 -22.48 2.47
C ILE A 15 -6.15 -22.00 1.08
N ALA A 16 -6.28 -20.68 0.92
CA ALA A 16 -6.55 -20.05 -0.35
C ALA A 16 -5.54 -20.47 -1.44
N LEU A 17 -6.05 -20.75 -2.64
CA LEU A 17 -5.23 -21.18 -3.78
C LEU A 17 -4.73 -20.00 -4.63
N ASP A 18 -5.36 -18.83 -4.50
CA ASP A 18 -5.00 -17.59 -5.16
C ASP A 18 -4.00 -16.78 -4.33
N ASP A 19 -3.06 -16.16 -5.04
CA ASP A 19 -2.01 -15.35 -4.44
C ASP A 19 -2.56 -14.02 -3.92
N PRO A 20 -2.10 -13.54 -2.75
CA PRO A 20 -1.27 -14.25 -1.77
C PRO A 20 -2.10 -15.24 -0.91
N PRO A 21 -1.60 -16.47 -0.65
CA PRO A 21 -2.28 -17.44 0.22
C PRO A 21 -2.27 -17.09 1.71
N GLY A 22 -1.58 -16.02 2.12
CA GLY A 22 -1.53 -15.58 3.51
C GLY A 22 -0.86 -14.23 3.67
N CYS A 23 -0.83 -13.76 4.91
CA CYS A 23 -0.42 -12.40 5.24
C CYS A 23 0.31 -12.31 6.58
N ALA A 24 1.12 -11.28 6.76
CA ALA A 24 1.79 -10.94 8.00
C ALA A 24 1.61 -9.44 8.29
N VAL A 25 1.48 -9.08 9.56
CA VAL A 25 1.34 -7.70 10.03
C VAL A 25 2.51 -7.36 10.94
N VAL A 26 3.43 -6.55 10.44
CA VAL A 26 4.57 -6.04 11.22
C VAL A 26 4.09 -4.91 12.13
N VAL A 27 3.81 -5.23 13.38
CA VAL A 27 3.33 -4.23 14.36
C VAL A 27 4.51 -3.48 14.97
N ARG A 28 4.43 -2.15 14.93
CA ARG A 28 5.46 -1.22 15.38
C ARG A 28 4.89 -0.24 16.40
N ARG A 29 5.67 0.14 17.39
CA ARG A 29 5.34 1.23 18.32
C ARG A 29 6.50 2.21 18.46
N PRO A 30 6.28 3.44 18.95
CA PRO A 30 7.36 4.34 19.33
C PRO A 30 8.27 3.69 20.38
N GLY A 31 9.57 3.64 20.11
CA GLY A 31 10.58 3.16 21.04
C GLY A 31 11.56 4.25 21.47
N PRO A 32 12.62 3.88 22.21
CA PRO A 32 13.64 4.80 22.69
C PRO A 32 14.32 5.58 21.55
N ALA A 33 14.65 6.86 21.80
CA ALA A 33 15.33 7.74 20.86
C ALA A 33 14.63 7.91 19.49
N GLY A 34 13.31 7.64 19.41
CA GLY A 34 12.53 7.81 18.18
C GLY A 34 12.65 6.65 17.19
N HIS A 35 13.33 5.56 17.56
CA HIS A 35 13.36 4.33 16.77
C HIS A 35 12.16 3.44 17.11
N PRO A 36 11.53 2.77 16.14
CA PRO A 36 10.41 1.88 16.43
C PRO A 36 10.86 0.60 17.14
N GLU A 37 10.01 0.11 18.04
CA GLU A 37 10.04 -1.26 18.53
C GLU A 37 9.03 -2.12 17.76
N PHE A 38 9.29 -3.41 17.67
CA PHE A 38 8.55 -4.40 16.89
C PHE A 38 7.98 -5.47 17.81
N LEU A 39 6.69 -5.76 17.63
CA LEU A 39 6.05 -6.88 18.31
C LEU A 39 6.43 -8.18 17.60
N LEU A 40 7.01 -9.12 18.35
CA LEU A 40 7.16 -10.50 17.91
C LEU A 40 6.42 -11.44 18.85
N LEU A 41 5.78 -12.44 18.27
CA LEU A 41 5.10 -13.51 18.97
C LEU A 41 5.95 -14.78 18.90
N HIS A 42 6.06 -15.50 20.01
CA HIS A 42 6.72 -16.79 20.05
C HIS A 42 5.73 -17.91 19.74
N ARG A 43 6.09 -18.81 18.83
CA ARG A 43 5.24 -19.94 18.43
C ARG A 43 5.50 -21.16 19.31
N ASN A 44 4.44 -21.72 19.88
CA ASN A 44 4.50 -22.87 20.78
C ASN A 44 4.50 -24.24 20.06
N ALA A 45 4.47 -24.26 18.72
CA ALA A 45 4.38 -25.50 17.93
C ALA A 45 5.52 -26.51 18.19
N GLU A 46 6.73 -26.03 18.48
CA GLU A 46 7.92 -26.84 18.80
C GLU A 46 8.25 -26.84 20.31
N GLY A 47 7.33 -26.32 21.13
CA GLY A 47 7.47 -26.16 22.59
C GLY A 47 8.02 -24.81 23.03
N ALA A 48 7.74 -24.44 24.29
CA ALA A 48 8.01 -23.12 24.87
C ALA A 48 9.51 -22.69 24.91
N ASP A 49 10.44 -23.66 24.85
CA ASP A 49 11.89 -23.41 24.89
C ASP A 49 12.55 -23.35 23.50
N TYR A 50 11.77 -23.51 22.41
CA TYR A 50 12.31 -23.53 21.06
C TYR A 50 12.71 -22.13 20.57
N GLU A 51 13.94 -21.96 20.06
CA GLU A 51 14.47 -20.66 19.64
C GLU A 51 15.05 -20.67 18.22
N GLY A 52 14.63 -21.65 17.40
CA GLY A 52 15.14 -21.89 16.05
C GLY A 52 14.42 -21.11 14.95
N ASP A 53 14.39 -21.70 13.76
CA ASP A 53 13.70 -21.10 12.62
C ASP A 53 12.19 -21.08 12.88
N TRP A 54 11.55 -19.97 12.55
CA TRP A 54 10.14 -19.70 12.79
C TRP A 54 9.74 -19.58 14.27
N ALA A 55 10.64 -19.70 15.24
CA ALA A 55 10.28 -19.55 16.66
C ALA A 55 9.62 -18.20 16.98
N TRP A 56 10.02 -17.13 16.28
CA TRP A 56 9.50 -15.78 16.45
C TRP A 56 9.08 -15.16 15.13
N THR A 57 7.83 -14.70 15.09
CA THR A 57 7.23 -14.09 13.90
C THR A 57 6.46 -12.83 14.27
N SER A 58 6.26 -11.95 13.29
CA SER A 58 5.16 -10.98 13.37
C SER A 58 3.83 -11.74 13.34
N PRO A 59 2.71 -11.15 13.82
CA PRO A 59 1.39 -11.74 13.62
C PRO A 59 1.16 -12.09 12.15
N ALA A 60 0.82 -13.34 11.83
CA ALA A 60 0.75 -13.85 10.48
C ALA A 60 0.01 -15.19 10.36
N GLY A 61 -0.86 -15.30 9.36
CA GLY A 61 -1.52 -16.56 9.07
C GLY A 61 -2.03 -16.69 7.65
N CYS A 62 -2.57 -17.89 7.38
CA CYS A 62 -3.06 -18.30 6.08
C CYS A 62 -4.45 -17.72 5.82
N ARG A 63 -4.68 -17.33 4.57
CA ARG A 63 -5.97 -16.85 4.10
C ARG A 63 -6.89 -18.02 3.83
N GLN A 64 -8.16 -17.90 4.23
CA GLN A 64 -9.17 -18.91 3.97
C GLN A 64 -9.68 -18.80 2.52
N PRO A 65 -10.19 -19.88 1.89
CA PRO A 65 -10.73 -19.83 0.54
C PRO A 65 -11.84 -18.76 0.38
N GLY A 66 -11.63 -17.81 -0.53
CA GLY A 66 -12.58 -16.73 -0.83
C GLY A 66 -12.55 -15.55 0.13
N GLU A 67 -11.76 -15.60 1.21
CA GLU A 67 -11.51 -14.47 2.11
C GLU A 67 -10.68 -13.40 1.39
N ALA A 68 -10.99 -12.11 1.50
CA ALA A 68 -10.16 -11.07 0.89
C ALA A 68 -8.84 -10.85 1.67
N VAL A 69 -7.78 -10.39 0.99
CA VAL A 69 -6.43 -10.33 1.57
C VAL A 69 -6.31 -9.36 2.75
N TYR A 70 -6.92 -8.18 2.65
CA TYR A 70 -6.83 -7.21 3.74
C TYR A 70 -7.66 -7.63 4.97
N PRO A 71 -8.92 -8.11 4.82
CA PRO A 71 -9.66 -8.69 5.93
C PRO A 71 -8.94 -9.85 6.63
N SER A 72 -8.23 -10.72 5.91
CA SER A 72 -7.46 -11.80 6.54
C SER A 72 -6.37 -11.25 7.44
N ALA A 73 -5.65 -10.21 7.02
CA ALA A 73 -4.62 -9.59 7.86
C ALA A 73 -5.18 -8.96 9.14
N LEU A 74 -6.40 -8.41 9.09
CA LEU A 74 -7.09 -7.91 10.27
C LEU A 74 -7.54 -9.05 11.20
N ARG A 75 -8.00 -10.17 10.64
CA ARG A 75 -8.38 -11.36 11.39
C ARG A 75 -7.17 -11.95 12.12
N GLU A 76 -6.07 -12.25 11.41
CA GLU A 76 -4.86 -12.82 12.02
C GLU A 76 -4.30 -11.89 13.12
N LEU A 77 -4.29 -10.59 12.89
CA LEU A 77 -3.86 -9.62 13.90
C LEU A 77 -4.73 -9.66 15.17
N ALA A 78 -6.04 -9.85 15.01
CA ALA A 78 -6.98 -9.95 16.12
C ALA A 78 -6.87 -11.31 16.86
N GLU A 79 -6.71 -12.40 16.12
CA GLU A 79 -6.62 -13.76 16.65
C GLU A 79 -5.28 -14.01 17.37
N GLU A 80 -4.17 -13.45 16.89
CA GLU A 80 -2.85 -13.75 17.47
C GLU A 80 -2.37 -12.72 18.50
N ALA A 81 -2.83 -11.46 18.39
CA ALA A 81 -2.36 -10.36 19.22
C ALA A 81 -3.46 -9.56 19.94
N GLY A 82 -4.74 -9.87 19.70
CA GLY A 82 -5.86 -9.14 20.29
C GLY A 82 -6.03 -7.70 19.77
N ILE A 83 -5.23 -7.28 18.77
CA ILE A 83 -5.22 -5.91 18.28
C ILE A 83 -6.35 -5.73 17.26
N THR A 84 -7.36 -4.94 17.64
CA THR A 84 -8.53 -4.65 16.80
C THR A 84 -8.71 -3.14 16.57
N GLY A 85 -9.54 -2.74 15.60
CA GLY A 85 -9.86 -1.32 15.35
C GLY A 85 -8.66 -0.48 14.92
N ARG A 86 -7.66 -1.12 14.32
CA ARG A 86 -6.44 -0.52 13.78
C ARG A 86 -6.26 -0.99 12.34
N LEU A 87 -5.73 -0.12 11.48
CA LEU A 87 -5.72 -0.35 10.04
C LEU A 87 -4.27 -0.44 9.52
N PRO A 88 -3.73 -1.66 9.30
CA PRO A 88 -2.41 -1.84 8.71
C PRO A 88 -2.32 -1.27 7.29
N TRP A 89 -1.12 -0.88 6.88
CA TRP A 89 -0.81 -0.39 5.54
C TRP A 89 0.10 -1.35 4.78
N ALA A 90 0.00 -1.38 3.45
CA ALA A 90 0.76 -2.32 2.62
C ALA A 90 2.26 -2.00 2.60
N VAL A 91 3.08 -3.03 2.82
CA VAL A 91 4.54 -2.97 2.69
C VAL A 91 4.98 -3.66 1.40
N ASP A 92 4.46 -4.88 1.18
CA ASP A 92 4.67 -5.67 -0.03
C ASP A 92 3.55 -6.70 -0.15
N MET A 93 2.72 -6.57 -1.19
CA MET A 93 1.60 -7.48 -1.44
C MET A 93 2.01 -8.82 -2.11
N GLY A 94 3.29 -9.19 -2.04
CA GLY A 94 3.73 -10.56 -2.30
C GLY A 94 3.76 -10.97 -3.76
N ARG A 95 3.87 -10.03 -4.71
CA ARG A 95 4.02 -10.42 -6.13
C ARG A 95 5.37 -11.07 -6.38
N ARG A 96 5.34 -12.30 -6.90
CA ARG A 96 6.52 -13.08 -7.28
C ARG A 96 7.40 -12.31 -8.27
N SER A 97 8.54 -11.84 -7.79
CA SER A 97 9.71 -11.57 -8.61
C SER A 97 10.82 -12.53 -8.17
N GLY A 98 10.77 -13.77 -8.67
CA GLY A 98 11.76 -14.81 -8.37
C GLY A 98 11.47 -15.65 -7.12
N GLY A 99 11.09 -16.91 -7.35
CA GLY A 99 11.33 -18.07 -6.47
C GLY A 99 10.57 -18.19 -5.14
N GLY A 100 10.56 -17.15 -4.29
CA GLY A 100 9.87 -17.14 -3.00
C GLY A 100 8.35 -17.07 -3.16
N GLY A 101 7.61 -17.67 -2.24
CA GLY A 101 6.14 -17.61 -2.21
C GLY A 101 5.61 -16.17 -2.04
N SER A 102 4.35 -15.99 -2.39
CA SER A 102 3.58 -14.75 -2.36
C SER A 102 2.98 -14.49 -0.98
N TRP A 103 3.74 -13.95 -0.01
CA TRP A 103 3.16 -13.58 1.28
C TRP A 103 2.90 -12.07 1.32
N ALA A 104 1.67 -11.66 1.66
CA ALA A 104 1.40 -10.24 1.87
C ALA A 104 2.04 -9.77 3.18
N VAL A 105 2.76 -8.66 3.13
CA VAL A 105 3.33 -8.00 4.30
C VAL A 105 2.66 -6.65 4.45
N PHE A 106 2.02 -6.48 5.60
CA PHE A 106 1.49 -5.22 6.09
C PHE A 106 2.35 -4.72 7.25
N ALA A 107 2.24 -3.44 7.56
CA ALA A 107 2.77 -2.88 8.79
C ALA A 107 1.68 -2.07 9.49
N LEU A 108 1.76 -2.03 10.81
CA LEU A 108 0.83 -1.31 11.65
C LEU A 108 1.59 -0.49 12.67
N ASP A 109 1.28 0.80 12.76
CA ASP A 109 1.80 1.68 13.80
C ASP A 109 0.78 1.78 14.94
N VAL A 110 1.20 1.43 16.16
CA VAL A 110 0.37 1.46 17.37
C VAL A 110 0.96 2.41 18.41
N GLN A 111 0.15 2.78 19.41
CA GLN A 111 0.61 3.61 20.53
C GLN A 111 1.47 2.77 21.50
N GLY A 112 2.34 3.43 22.26
CA GLY A 112 3.27 2.74 23.16
C GLY A 112 2.59 1.90 24.25
N ASP A 113 1.36 2.27 24.63
CA ASP A 113 0.50 1.65 25.62
C ASP A 113 -0.50 0.64 25.03
N THR A 114 -0.35 0.27 23.76
CA THR A 114 -1.23 -0.72 23.13
C THR A 114 -1.07 -2.08 23.81
N GLU A 115 -2.16 -2.59 24.36
CA GLU A 115 -2.22 -3.92 24.96
C GLU A 115 -2.12 -5.01 23.88
N VAL A 116 -1.43 -6.10 24.22
CA VAL A 116 -1.30 -7.31 23.39
C VAL A 116 -1.85 -8.47 24.20
N GLU A 117 -2.79 -9.19 23.63
CA GLU A 117 -3.40 -10.38 24.22
C GLU A 117 -3.17 -11.55 23.27
N LEU A 118 -2.49 -12.61 23.74
CA LEU A 118 -2.35 -13.84 22.98
C LEU A 118 -3.64 -14.63 23.13
N VAL A 119 -4.52 -14.54 22.13
CA VAL A 119 -5.88 -15.10 22.19
C VAL A 119 -5.89 -16.58 21.83
N ASP A 120 -5.02 -17.00 20.91
CA ASP A 120 -4.85 -18.39 20.49
C ASP A 120 -3.80 -19.16 21.34
N PRO A 121 -3.81 -20.51 21.32
CA PRO A 121 -2.78 -21.34 21.93
C PRO A 121 -1.54 -21.55 21.06
N GLU A 122 -1.51 -21.00 19.83
CA GLU A 122 -0.37 -21.06 18.92
C GLU A 122 0.80 -20.22 19.44
N HIS A 123 0.49 -19.17 20.21
CA HIS A 123 1.46 -18.28 20.82
C HIS A 123 1.42 -18.32 22.35
N ASP A 124 2.60 -18.34 23.01
CA ASP A 124 2.72 -18.45 24.47
C ASP A 124 3.37 -17.22 25.15
N ARG A 125 4.11 -16.41 24.40
CA ARG A 125 4.72 -15.14 24.86
C ARG A 125 4.94 -14.18 23.70
N PHE A 126 5.09 -12.90 24.02
CA PHE A 126 5.45 -11.85 23.08
C PHE A 126 6.55 -10.95 23.63
N GLU A 127 7.27 -10.29 22.72
CA GLU A 127 8.30 -9.30 23.05
C GLU A 127 8.17 -8.06 22.15
N TRP A 128 8.45 -6.90 22.74
CA TRP A 128 8.70 -5.66 22.00
C TRP A 128 10.21 -5.46 21.91
N LEU A 129 10.73 -5.44 20.68
CA LEU A 129 12.16 -5.46 20.42
C LEU A 129 12.60 -4.30 19.52
N SER A 130 13.82 -3.81 19.69
CA SER A 130 14.42 -2.90 18.70
C SER A 130 14.54 -3.60 17.34
N ALA A 131 14.67 -2.82 16.26
CA ALA A 131 14.88 -3.38 14.91
C ALA A 131 16.05 -4.39 14.88
N GLU A 132 17.15 -4.07 15.56
CA GLU A 132 18.34 -4.92 15.62
C GLU A 132 18.09 -6.25 16.35
N GLN A 133 17.37 -6.19 17.47
CA GLN A 133 16.98 -7.38 18.23
C GLN A 133 15.98 -8.23 17.45
N ALA A 134 14.95 -7.61 16.88
CA ALA A 134 13.95 -8.29 16.07
C ALA A 134 14.57 -8.98 14.85
N MET A 135 15.52 -8.32 14.15
CA MET A 135 16.23 -8.91 13.02
C MET A 135 17.09 -10.13 13.39
N ARG A 136 17.57 -10.23 14.64
CA ARG A 136 18.27 -11.43 15.14
C ARG A 136 17.31 -12.56 15.51
N ARG A 137 16.12 -12.21 15.98
CA ARG A 137 15.12 -13.12 16.51
C ARG A 137 14.33 -13.82 15.41
N VAL A 138 13.88 -13.05 14.41
CA VAL A 138 13.10 -13.55 13.28
C VAL A 138 14.00 -14.38 12.38
N ARG A 139 13.69 -15.67 12.30
CA ARG A 139 14.41 -16.64 11.48
C ARG A 139 13.43 -17.44 10.60
N PRO A 140 13.80 -17.81 9.37
CA PRO A 140 15.08 -17.52 8.71
C PRO A 140 15.26 -16.03 8.37
N SER A 141 16.50 -15.58 8.18
CA SER A 141 16.83 -14.15 8.07
C SER A 141 16.15 -13.42 6.89
N PHE A 142 15.78 -14.13 5.82
CA PHE A 142 15.03 -13.52 4.72
C PHE A 142 13.66 -13.00 5.16
N VAL A 143 13.04 -13.60 6.18
CA VAL A 143 11.77 -13.12 6.77
C VAL A 143 12.01 -11.80 7.48
N ALA A 144 13.08 -11.70 8.29
CA ALA A 144 13.48 -10.46 8.95
C ALA A 144 13.76 -9.33 7.95
N GLN A 145 14.41 -9.63 6.83
CA GLN A 145 14.67 -8.67 5.75
C GLN A 145 13.38 -8.19 5.07
N ALA A 146 12.47 -9.13 4.79
CA ALA A 146 11.20 -8.85 4.13
C ALA A 146 10.23 -8.05 5.03
N GLN A 147 10.25 -8.31 6.33
CA GLN A 147 9.32 -7.74 7.31
C GLN A 147 9.92 -6.59 8.10
N ILE A 148 10.94 -6.87 8.93
CA ILE A 148 11.48 -5.93 9.92
C ILE A 148 12.36 -4.87 9.28
N GLU A 149 13.39 -5.29 8.52
CA GLU A 149 14.35 -4.37 7.91
C GLU A 149 13.63 -3.36 7.03
N ARG A 150 12.76 -3.85 6.14
CA ARG A 150 12.02 -3.06 5.14
C ARG A 150 11.22 -1.90 5.71
N VAL A 151 10.73 -2.01 6.95
CA VAL A 151 9.93 -0.98 7.58
C VAL A 151 10.66 -0.24 8.69
N SER A 152 11.85 -0.70 9.11
CA SER A 152 12.63 -0.08 10.20
C SER A 152 12.98 1.40 9.99
N HIS A 153 13.11 1.82 8.74
CA HIS A 153 13.47 3.18 8.34
C HIS A 153 12.26 4.04 7.93
N ILE A 154 11.05 3.47 7.96
CA ILE A 154 9.83 4.20 7.62
C ILE A 154 9.31 4.90 8.87
N GLY A 155 9.18 6.23 8.80
CA GLY A 155 8.64 7.03 9.90
C GLY A 155 7.22 6.59 10.30
N LEU A 156 6.84 6.92 11.54
CA LEU A 156 5.52 6.58 12.11
C LEU A 156 4.41 7.55 11.68
N ALA A 157 4.75 8.69 11.08
CA ALA A 157 3.76 9.65 10.62
C ALA A 157 2.98 9.09 9.41
N ALA A 158 1.66 8.98 9.56
CA ALA A 158 0.75 8.51 8.52
C ALA A 158 0.41 9.62 7.52
N PRO A 159 0.20 9.30 6.23
CA PRO A 159 -0.41 10.22 5.30
C PRO A 159 -1.84 10.55 5.71
N ARG A 160 -2.24 11.82 5.58
CA ARG A 160 -3.63 12.23 5.64
C ARG A 160 -4.04 12.83 4.31
N PHE A 161 -5.29 12.60 3.93
CA PHE A 161 -5.85 13.10 2.68
C PHE A 161 -6.93 14.12 3.00
N ARG A 162 -6.83 15.29 2.39
CA ARG A 162 -7.90 16.30 2.43
C ARG A 162 -8.23 16.77 1.02
N PRO A 163 -9.47 17.22 0.77
CA PRO A 163 -9.78 17.90 -0.48
C PRO A 163 -8.80 19.06 -0.71
N MET A 164 -8.35 19.19 -1.95
CA MET A 164 -7.55 20.33 -2.39
C MET A 164 -8.39 21.61 -2.36
N ALA A 165 -7.79 22.71 -1.93
CA ALA A 165 -8.37 24.04 -1.98
C ALA A 165 -7.55 24.95 -2.90
N GLU A 166 -8.10 26.09 -3.30
CA GLU A 166 -7.39 27.07 -4.15
C GLU A 166 -6.10 27.58 -3.48
N THR A 167 -6.06 27.62 -2.15
CA THR A 167 -4.87 27.98 -1.36
C THR A 167 -3.69 27.03 -1.58
N ASP A 168 -3.92 25.84 -2.13
CA ASP A 168 -2.87 24.87 -2.45
C ASP A 168 -2.24 25.08 -3.83
N PHE A 169 -2.77 25.97 -4.68
CA PHE A 169 -2.33 26.08 -6.08
C PHE A 169 -0.86 26.50 -6.22
N ALA A 170 -0.36 27.36 -5.33
CA ALA A 170 1.06 27.72 -5.29
C ALA A 170 1.95 26.49 -4.99
N ASP A 171 1.53 25.63 -4.06
CA ASP A 171 2.24 24.40 -3.74
C ASP A 171 2.17 23.38 -4.89
N VAL A 172 1.00 23.25 -5.53
CA VAL A 172 0.85 22.42 -6.73
C VAL A 172 1.80 22.86 -7.83
N ALA A 173 1.89 24.16 -8.13
CA ALA A 173 2.82 24.68 -9.14
C ALA A 173 4.29 24.36 -8.76
N ARG A 174 4.65 24.56 -7.50
CA ARG A 174 5.97 24.22 -6.96
C ARG A 174 6.29 22.73 -7.12
N TRP A 175 5.37 21.84 -6.75
CA TRP A 175 5.55 20.40 -6.91
C TRP A 175 5.64 19.98 -8.36
N ARG A 176 4.76 20.51 -9.22
CA ARG A 176 4.74 20.23 -10.66
C ARG A 176 6.00 20.69 -11.37
N THR A 177 6.72 21.66 -10.83
CA THR A 177 8.00 22.13 -11.36
C THR A 177 9.23 21.50 -10.71
N ALA A 178 9.06 20.65 -9.69
CA ALA A 178 10.17 19.93 -9.09
C ALA A 178 10.80 18.94 -10.10
N PRO A 179 12.14 18.84 -10.21
CA PRO A 179 12.79 18.02 -11.24
C PRO A 179 12.31 16.55 -11.27
N HIS A 180 12.16 15.94 -10.10
CA HIS A 180 11.72 14.54 -9.98
C HIS A 180 10.24 14.33 -10.32
N VAL A 181 9.43 15.39 -10.33
CA VAL A 181 8.02 15.37 -10.76
C VAL A 181 7.93 15.65 -12.26
N ARG A 182 8.60 16.70 -12.76
CA ARG A 182 8.58 17.09 -14.18
C ARG A 182 9.01 15.99 -15.13
N GLU A 183 9.87 15.09 -14.66
CA GLU A 183 10.29 13.88 -15.39
C GLU A 183 9.09 13.01 -15.81
N TRP A 184 8.03 12.97 -15.01
CA TRP A 184 6.87 12.09 -15.22
C TRP A 184 5.56 12.84 -15.48
N PHE A 185 5.46 14.05 -14.94
CA PHE A 185 4.25 14.85 -14.97
C PHE A 185 4.45 16.06 -15.89
N HIS A 186 4.18 15.83 -17.17
CA HIS A 186 4.34 16.84 -18.21
C HIS A 186 3.13 17.79 -18.30
N GLY A 187 3.33 19.02 -18.76
CA GLY A 187 2.27 20.01 -18.93
C GLY A 187 2.64 21.39 -18.41
N GLU A 188 1.75 22.36 -18.65
CA GLU A 188 1.98 23.79 -18.37
C GLU A 188 1.59 24.21 -16.95
N LEU A 189 1.48 23.27 -15.99
CA LEU A 189 1.23 23.59 -14.57
C LEU A 189 2.51 24.11 -13.90
N ILE A 190 3.00 25.25 -14.36
CA ILE A 190 4.28 25.84 -13.97
C ILE A 190 4.13 27.01 -12.99
N ASP A 191 2.94 27.58 -12.88
CA ASP A 191 2.62 28.67 -11.97
C ASP A 191 1.18 28.54 -11.45
N GLU A 192 0.81 29.40 -10.49
CA GLU A 192 -0.51 29.37 -9.86
C GLU A 192 -1.64 29.64 -10.85
N ALA A 193 -1.42 30.50 -11.85
CA ALA A 193 -2.46 30.87 -12.82
C ALA A 193 -2.80 29.69 -13.74
N THR A 194 -1.81 28.96 -14.22
CA THR A 194 -2.06 27.76 -15.05
C THR A 194 -2.61 26.60 -14.23
N VAL A 195 -2.24 26.48 -12.95
CA VAL A 195 -2.87 25.55 -12.02
C VAL A 195 -4.33 25.91 -11.80
N ALA A 196 -4.65 27.16 -11.47
CA ALA A 196 -6.01 27.62 -11.25
C ALA A 196 -6.88 27.39 -12.50
N ALA A 197 -6.39 27.75 -13.68
CA ALA A 197 -7.10 27.53 -14.94
C ALA A 197 -7.47 26.05 -15.17
N ARG A 198 -6.64 25.11 -14.70
CA ARG A 198 -6.90 23.67 -14.83
C ARG A 198 -7.72 23.11 -13.67
N PHE A 199 -7.43 23.50 -12.44
CA PHE A 199 -7.95 22.82 -11.24
C PHE A 199 -9.14 23.51 -10.62
N ALA A 200 -9.32 24.83 -10.76
CA ALA A 200 -10.50 25.51 -10.22
C ALA A 200 -11.83 24.92 -10.74
N PRO A 201 -12.01 24.58 -12.03
CA PRO A 201 -13.22 23.90 -12.50
C PRO A 201 -13.44 22.52 -11.87
N ARG A 202 -12.37 21.80 -11.50
CA ARG A 202 -12.46 20.51 -10.79
C ARG A 202 -12.91 20.71 -9.34
N LEU A 203 -12.38 21.75 -8.67
CA LEU A 203 -12.78 22.09 -7.29
C LEU A 203 -14.23 22.60 -7.22
N ALA A 204 -14.71 23.27 -8.27
CA ALA A 204 -16.09 23.72 -8.41
C ALA A 204 -17.07 22.58 -8.76
N GLY A 205 -16.56 21.41 -9.18
CA GLY A 205 -17.37 20.27 -9.62
C GLY A 205 -17.80 20.31 -11.09
N ASP A 206 -17.33 21.27 -11.88
CA ASP A 206 -17.61 21.39 -13.32
C ASP A 206 -16.91 20.28 -14.13
N VAL A 207 -15.82 19.73 -13.59
CA VAL A 207 -15.11 18.58 -14.13
C VAL A 207 -15.19 17.45 -13.10
N PRO A 208 -15.65 16.24 -13.48
CA PRO A 208 -15.84 15.10 -12.58
C PRO A 208 -14.49 14.44 -12.23
N THR A 209 -13.64 15.17 -11.53
CA THR A 209 -12.35 14.72 -11.01
C THR A 209 -12.14 15.36 -9.65
N ARG A 210 -11.99 14.55 -8.61
CA ARG A 210 -11.70 15.04 -7.27
C ARG A 210 -10.19 15.22 -7.10
N MET A 211 -9.80 16.31 -6.45
CA MET A 211 -8.41 16.64 -6.19
C MET A 211 -8.13 16.60 -4.69
N TRP A 212 -6.99 16.01 -4.32
CA TRP A 212 -6.62 15.79 -2.92
C TRP A 212 -5.21 16.27 -2.65
N VAL A 213 -4.99 16.82 -1.46
CA VAL A 213 -3.65 17.05 -0.91
C VAL A 213 -3.34 15.93 0.06
N VAL A 214 -2.12 15.38 -0.05
CA VAL A 214 -1.55 14.49 0.96
C VAL A 214 -0.69 15.28 1.94
N GLU A 215 -0.92 15.04 3.22
CA GLU A 215 -0.18 15.66 4.32
C GLU A 215 0.55 14.62 5.16
N ILE A 216 1.73 14.97 5.66
CA ILE A 216 2.50 14.20 6.65
C ILE A 216 2.78 15.13 7.83
N GLY A 217 2.25 14.80 9.01
CA GLY A 217 2.24 15.76 10.12
C GLY A 217 1.44 17.00 9.69
N ASP A 218 2.03 18.18 9.76
CA ASP A 218 1.39 19.44 9.34
C ASP A 218 1.86 19.93 7.95
N ALA A 219 2.66 19.12 7.24
CA ALA A 219 3.22 19.49 5.95
C ALA A 219 2.42 18.87 4.81
N ALA A 220 1.97 19.70 3.86
CA ALA A 220 1.49 19.24 2.56
C ALA A 220 2.69 18.78 1.69
N VAL A 221 2.63 17.56 1.15
CA VAL A 221 3.79 16.90 0.53
C VAL A 221 3.58 16.50 -0.92
N GLY A 222 2.37 16.60 -1.43
CA GLY A 222 1.99 16.19 -2.77
C GLY A 222 0.48 16.22 -2.96
N TYR A 223 0.02 15.72 -4.10
CA TYR A 223 -1.40 15.64 -4.40
C TYR A 223 -1.77 14.34 -5.11
N LEU A 224 -3.04 13.99 -5.02
CA LEU A 224 -3.67 12.90 -5.75
C LEU A 224 -4.91 13.43 -6.47
N GLN A 225 -5.40 12.68 -7.45
CA GLN A 225 -6.71 12.87 -8.02
C GLN A 225 -7.41 11.53 -8.21
N ASP A 226 -8.74 11.53 -8.18
CA ASP A 226 -9.54 10.36 -8.55
C ASP A 226 -10.75 10.75 -9.39
N TYR A 227 -11.21 9.81 -10.20
CA TYR A 227 -12.35 9.98 -11.10
C TYR A 227 -12.93 8.61 -11.49
N ARG A 228 -14.24 8.54 -11.76
CA ARG A 228 -14.80 7.37 -12.45
C ARG A 228 -14.35 7.40 -13.90
N VAL A 229 -13.94 6.24 -14.43
CA VAL A 229 -13.57 6.13 -15.85
C VAL A 229 -14.75 6.51 -16.74
N SER A 230 -15.98 6.16 -16.34
CA SER A 230 -17.20 6.50 -17.08
C SER A 230 -17.40 7.99 -17.33
N ASP A 231 -16.84 8.85 -16.47
CA ASP A 231 -16.99 10.30 -16.57
C ASP A 231 -15.98 10.93 -17.54
N HIS A 232 -15.01 10.15 -18.02
CA HIS A 232 -13.97 10.56 -18.97
C HIS A 232 -13.89 9.60 -20.17
N PRO A 233 -14.98 9.41 -20.94
CA PRO A 233 -15.06 8.37 -21.99
C PRO A 233 -14.08 8.59 -23.15
N ASP A 234 -13.64 9.83 -23.37
CA ASP A 234 -12.67 10.18 -24.40
C ASP A 234 -11.22 9.94 -23.97
N ALA A 235 -10.98 9.69 -22.68
CA ALA A 235 -9.66 9.29 -22.19
C ALA A 235 -9.41 7.83 -22.61
N VAL A 236 -8.73 7.66 -23.75
CA VAL A 236 -8.29 6.38 -24.36
C VAL A 236 -7.63 5.40 -23.37
N LYS A 237 -7.19 5.90 -22.22
CA LYS A 237 -6.35 5.26 -21.21
C LYS A 237 -6.97 4.00 -20.57
N THR A 238 -8.28 3.80 -20.63
CA THR A 238 -8.90 2.68 -19.92
C THR A 238 -10.26 2.31 -20.52
N ARG A 239 -10.39 1.07 -21.00
CA ARG A 239 -11.66 0.52 -21.53
C ARG A 239 -12.58 -0.01 -20.44
N ASP A 240 -12.20 0.18 -19.18
CA ASP A 240 -12.92 -0.32 -18.02
C ASP A 240 -13.81 0.76 -17.43
N MET A 241 -15.01 0.91 -17.97
CA MET A 241 -15.92 2.00 -17.61
C MET A 241 -16.43 1.91 -16.16
N GLU A 242 -16.29 0.76 -15.50
CA GLU A 242 -16.70 0.55 -14.11
C GLU A 242 -15.59 0.89 -13.11
N ALA A 243 -14.34 1.08 -13.58
CA ALA A 243 -13.22 1.39 -12.70
C ALA A 243 -13.22 2.85 -12.21
N VAL A 244 -12.46 3.04 -11.12
CA VAL A 244 -12.03 4.35 -10.64
C VAL A 244 -10.55 4.52 -10.96
N GLY A 245 -10.25 5.56 -11.73
CA GLY A 245 -8.89 5.98 -12.03
C GLY A 245 -8.36 6.93 -10.98
N PHE A 246 -7.06 6.86 -10.71
CA PHE A 246 -6.37 7.85 -9.88
C PHE A 246 -4.94 8.12 -10.36
N ASP A 247 -4.48 9.34 -10.12
CA ASP A 247 -3.08 9.74 -10.30
C ASP A 247 -2.54 10.33 -9.00
N TYR A 248 -1.23 10.23 -8.81
CA TYR A 248 -0.59 10.65 -7.56
C TYR A 248 0.83 11.13 -7.78
N LEU A 249 1.27 12.11 -6.97
CA LEU A 249 2.66 12.51 -6.90
C LEU A 249 3.09 12.90 -5.49
N ILE A 250 4.38 12.74 -5.23
CA ILE A 250 5.06 13.30 -4.05
C ILE A 250 5.89 14.49 -4.54
N GLY A 251 5.46 15.68 -4.18
CA GLY A 251 6.10 16.93 -4.55
C GLY A 251 7.31 17.28 -3.68
N ALA A 252 7.31 16.85 -2.41
CA ALA A 252 8.43 17.03 -1.50
C ALA A 252 9.61 16.10 -1.88
N PRO A 253 10.75 16.65 -2.35
CA PRO A 253 11.85 15.82 -2.87
C PRO A 253 12.45 14.90 -1.79
N ASP A 254 12.53 15.38 -0.55
CA ASP A 254 13.11 14.66 0.58
C ASP A 254 12.26 13.47 1.04
N LEU A 255 11.05 13.29 0.51
CA LEU A 255 10.16 12.18 0.86
C LEU A 255 10.09 11.11 -0.22
N VAL A 256 10.71 11.34 -1.38
CA VAL A 256 10.82 10.33 -2.44
C VAL A 256 11.85 9.27 -2.05
N GLY A 257 11.52 8.00 -2.31
CA GLY A 257 12.41 6.87 -2.01
C GLY A 257 12.39 6.42 -0.54
N LYS A 258 11.56 7.03 0.32
CA LYS A 258 11.40 6.66 1.74
C LYS A 258 10.16 5.81 2.02
N ALA A 259 9.75 4.99 1.04
CA ALA A 259 8.54 4.15 1.05
C ALA A 259 7.19 4.87 1.25
N LEU A 260 7.16 6.20 1.38
CA LEU A 260 5.93 6.99 1.50
C LEU A 260 4.93 6.71 0.37
N GLY A 261 5.41 6.55 -0.88
CA GLY A 261 4.54 6.28 -2.02
C GLY A 261 3.68 5.02 -1.86
N THR A 262 4.25 3.94 -1.31
CA THR A 262 3.50 2.69 -1.07
C THR A 262 2.43 2.89 -0.01
N ARG A 263 2.78 3.47 1.14
CA ARG A 263 1.82 3.75 2.21
C ARG A 263 0.72 4.71 1.73
N MET A 264 1.09 5.78 1.05
CA MET A 264 0.16 6.78 0.50
C MET A 264 -0.83 6.15 -0.48
N VAL A 265 -0.37 5.38 -1.47
CA VAL A 265 -1.26 4.76 -2.46
C VAL A 265 -2.19 3.74 -1.80
N TRP A 266 -1.66 2.91 -0.91
CA TRP A 266 -2.48 1.93 -0.18
C TRP A 266 -3.55 2.58 0.67
N GLU A 267 -3.18 3.55 1.51
CA GLU A 267 -4.12 4.24 2.39
C GLU A 267 -5.12 5.08 1.59
N PHE A 268 -4.73 5.68 0.46
CA PHE A 268 -5.67 6.36 -0.43
C PHE A 268 -6.70 5.38 -1.03
N CYS A 269 -6.25 4.22 -1.51
CA CYS A 269 -7.16 3.20 -2.03
C CYS A 269 -8.13 2.69 -0.95
N ARG A 270 -7.63 2.42 0.26
CA ARG A 270 -8.41 1.90 1.39
C ARG A 270 -9.38 2.96 1.95
N ASP A 271 -8.88 4.14 2.27
CA ASP A 271 -9.59 5.13 3.08
C ASP A 271 -10.41 6.11 2.24
N VAL A 272 -10.04 6.32 0.98
CA VAL A 272 -10.75 7.23 0.07
C VAL A 272 -11.51 6.44 -0.99
N LEU A 273 -10.81 5.64 -1.79
CA LEU A 273 -11.45 5.02 -2.96
C LEU A 273 -12.45 3.93 -2.58
N ALA A 274 -12.08 2.96 -1.75
CA ALA A 274 -12.97 1.87 -1.34
C ALA A 274 -14.17 2.37 -0.52
N ARG A 275 -13.98 3.44 0.26
CA ARG A 275 -15.06 4.09 1.01
C ARG A 275 -16.04 4.84 0.10
N ASP A 276 -15.51 5.63 -0.84
CA ASP A 276 -16.32 6.56 -1.64
C ASP A 276 -16.87 5.92 -2.93
N TYR A 277 -16.28 4.81 -3.37
CA TYR A 277 -16.68 4.02 -4.55
C TYR A 277 -16.84 2.54 -4.21
N PRO A 278 -17.78 2.18 -3.32
CA PRO A 278 -17.99 0.79 -2.91
C PRO A 278 -18.49 -0.12 -4.05
N ASP A 279 -18.96 0.48 -5.14
CA ASP A 279 -19.44 -0.20 -6.35
C ASP A 279 -18.34 -0.43 -7.39
N ALA A 280 -17.16 0.19 -7.25
CA ALA A 280 -16.09 0.05 -8.22
C ALA A 280 -15.40 -1.32 -8.07
N PRO A 281 -15.44 -2.20 -9.08
CA PRO A 281 -14.78 -3.50 -8.99
C PRO A 281 -13.25 -3.39 -9.06
N ARG A 282 -12.74 -2.28 -9.61
CA ARG A 282 -11.33 -2.09 -9.92
C ARG A 282 -10.87 -0.65 -9.68
N PHE A 283 -9.66 -0.52 -9.14
CA PHE A 283 -8.92 0.75 -9.15
C PHE A 283 -7.79 0.68 -10.15
N ILE A 284 -7.55 1.78 -10.86
CA ILE A 284 -6.52 1.84 -11.89
C ILE A 284 -5.64 3.08 -11.79
N ALA A 285 -4.36 2.89 -12.08
CA ALA A 285 -3.39 3.95 -12.28
C ALA A 285 -2.58 3.64 -13.53
N CYS A 286 -2.25 4.65 -14.33
CA CYS A 286 -1.63 4.48 -15.64
C CYS A 286 -0.26 5.18 -15.71
N PRO A 287 0.76 4.76 -14.93
CA PRO A 287 2.08 5.38 -15.02
C PRO A 287 2.74 5.09 -16.38
N SER A 288 3.67 5.96 -16.78
CA SER A 288 4.61 5.64 -17.87
C SER A 288 5.32 4.32 -17.61
N HIS A 289 5.49 3.50 -18.65
CA HIS A 289 6.25 2.25 -18.61
C HIS A 289 7.70 2.45 -18.14
N ARG A 290 8.26 3.65 -18.34
CA ARG A 290 9.61 4.02 -17.88
C ARG A 290 9.66 4.36 -16.39
N ASN A 291 8.53 4.68 -15.77
CA ASN A 291 8.45 5.01 -14.36
C ASN A 291 8.47 3.75 -13.48
N GLY A 292 9.62 3.07 -13.45
CA GLY A 292 9.81 1.85 -12.65
C GLY A 292 9.60 2.06 -11.15
N ARG A 293 9.73 3.30 -10.65
CA ARG A 293 9.45 3.63 -9.24
C ARG A 293 7.94 3.57 -8.94
N SER A 294 7.13 4.24 -9.75
CA SER A 294 5.66 4.21 -9.63
C SER A 294 5.09 2.80 -9.86
N ARG A 295 5.59 2.09 -10.88
CA ARG A 295 5.22 0.69 -11.15
C ARG A 295 5.51 -0.23 -9.95
N ARG A 296 6.68 -0.08 -9.30
CA ARG A 296 6.99 -0.83 -8.07
C ARG A 296 6.11 -0.44 -6.89
N VAL A 297 5.74 0.83 -6.74
CA VAL A 297 4.79 1.28 -5.71
C VAL A 297 3.45 0.57 -5.89
N LEU A 298 2.91 0.59 -7.11
CA LEU A 298 1.64 -0.05 -7.45
C LEU A 298 1.70 -1.58 -7.25
N ALA A 299 2.76 -2.24 -7.71
CA ALA A 299 2.95 -3.67 -7.50
C ALA A 299 2.98 -4.04 -6.01
N LYS A 300 3.68 -3.26 -5.18
CA LYS A 300 3.70 -3.43 -3.72
C LYS A 300 2.35 -3.19 -3.05
N CYS A 301 1.42 -2.50 -3.72
CA CYS A 301 0.04 -2.28 -3.27
C CYS A 301 -0.95 -3.28 -3.89
N GLY A 302 -0.48 -4.32 -4.60
CA GLY A 302 -1.32 -5.39 -5.15
C GLY A 302 -1.73 -5.22 -6.62
N PHE A 303 -1.42 -4.07 -7.25
CA PHE A 303 -1.79 -3.79 -8.63
C PHE A 303 -1.07 -4.71 -9.63
N SER A 304 -1.78 -5.14 -10.67
CA SER A 304 -1.26 -5.88 -11.83
C SER A 304 -1.01 -4.96 -12.99
N GLU A 305 0.14 -5.08 -13.64
CA GLU A 305 0.31 -4.54 -14.98
C GLU A 305 -0.53 -5.32 -15.98
N GLY A 306 -1.29 -4.60 -16.82
CA GLY A 306 -2.11 -5.15 -17.89
C GLY A 306 -1.74 -4.55 -19.24
N LEU A 307 -2.69 -3.87 -19.86
CA LEU A 307 -2.54 -3.29 -21.20
C LEU A 307 -1.50 -2.15 -21.20
N TRP A 308 -0.76 -2.07 -22.30
CA TRP A 308 0.17 -0.96 -22.59
C TRP A 308 -0.48 -0.09 -23.65
N ILE A 309 -0.49 1.22 -23.42
CA ILE A 309 -1.19 2.19 -24.26
C ILE A 309 -0.18 3.22 -24.70
N ASP A 310 0.03 3.31 -26.02
CA ASP A 310 0.83 4.37 -26.61
C ASP A 310 0.00 5.66 -26.62
N GLU A 311 0.47 6.67 -25.90
CA GLU A 311 -0.09 8.01 -26.02
C GLU A 311 0.42 8.65 -27.32
N PRO A 312 -0.48 9.12 -28.20
CA PRO A 312 -0.07 9.87 -29.37
C PRO A 312 0.77 11.07 -28.94
N ALA A 313 1.95 11.22 -29.53
CA ALA A 313 2.80 12.37 -29.25
C ALA A 313 2.05 13.67 -29.59
N ALA A 314 1.83 14.52 -28.59
CA ALA A 314 1.55 15.92 -28.85
C ALA A 314 2.76 16.56 -29.55
N PRO A 315 2.57 17.59 -30.41
CA PRO A 315 3.69 18.28 -31.07
C PRO A 315 4.76 18.71 -30.05
N GLY A 316 6.00 18.29 -30.26
CA GLY A 316 7.12 18.58 -29.35
C GLY A 316 7.28 17.63 -28.15
N ARG A 317 6.48 16.56 -28.04
CA ARG A 317 6.65 15.51 -27.03
C ARG A 317 7.19 14.23 -27.63
N VAL A 318 8.05 13.54 -26.88
CA VAL A 318 8.39 12.14 -27.17
C VAL A 318 7.13 11.31 -26.87
N PRO A 319 6.71 10.39 -27.76
CA PRO A 319 5.67 9.42 -27.42
C PRO A 319 5.99 8.76 -26.08
N ASP A 320 4.98 8.59 -25.24
CA ASP A 320 5.11 7.80 -24.02
C ASP A 320 4.12 6.65 -24.07
N THR A 321 4.50 5.55 -23.47
CA THR A 321 3.63 4.38 -23.31
C THR A 321 3.26 4.31 -21.84
N GLU A 322 1.97 4.35 -21.54
CA GLU A 322 1.44 4.12 -20.20
C GLU A 322 1.11 2.63 -20.01
N VAL A 323 1.27 2.15 -18.79
CA VAL A 323 0.92 0.78 -18.40
C VAL A 323 -0.30 0.86 -17.50
N VAL A 324 -1.40 0.21 -17.90
CA VAL A 324 -2.60 0.12 -17.06
C VAL A 324 -2.30 -0.82 -15.90
N CYS A 325 -2.13 -0.25 -14.70
CA CYS A 325 -2.00 -1.01 -13.47
C CYS A 325 -3.37 -1.12 -12.79
N THR A 326 -3.85 -2.34 -12.53
CA THR A 326 -5.19 -2.61 -12.00
C THR A 326 -5.14 -3.35 -10.66
N LEU A 327 -5.90 -2.85 -9.68
CA LEU A 327 -6.19 -3.52 -8.42
C LEU A 327 -7.62 -4.09 -8.46
N ASP A 328 -7.77 -5.38 -8.13
CA ASP A 328 -9.09 -6.01 -7.95
C ASP A 328 -9.60 -5.70 -6.54
N VAL A 329 -10.66 -4.89 -6.43
CA VAL A 329 -11.14 -4.38 -5.14
C VAL A 329 -11.68 -5.52 -4.27
N ARG A 330 -12.42 -6.47 -4.86
CA ARG A 330 -13.00 -7.59 -4.11
C ARG A 330 -11.92 -8.52 -3.57
N HIS A 331 -10.89 -8.80 -4.35
CA HIS A 331 -9.79 -9.67 -3.90
C HIS A 331 -9.00 -9.04 -2.74
N TRP A 332 -8.74 -7.73 -2.79
CA TRP A 332 -7.92 -7.06 -1.79
C TRP A 332 -8.71 -6.59 -0.56
N PHE A 333 -9.91 -6.04 -0.73
CA PHE A 333 -10.66 -5.36 0.33
C PHE A 333 -11.96 -6.06 0.76
N GLY A 334 -12.50 -6.96 -0.07
CA GLY A 334 -13.76 -7.69 0.20
C GLY A 334 -14.94 -7.08 -0.52
#